data_AF-A0A2D7PFT6-F1
#
_entry.id   AF-A0A2D7PFT6-F1
#
_cell.length_a   1.000
_cell.length_b   1.000
_cell.length_c   1.000
_cell.angle_alpha   90.00
_cell.angle_beta   90.00
_cell.angle_gamma   90.00
#
_symmetry.space_group_name_H-M   'P 1'
#
loop_
_entity.id
_entity.type
_entity.pdbx_description
1 polymer ?
#
loop_
_entity_poly.entity_id
_entity_poly.type
_entity_poly.pdbx_seq_one_letter_code
_entity_poly.pdbx_strand_id
1 'polypeptide(L)'
;MCEQMNQDPDWDKCPPDAEDFPTIILDTINLFNCMGDRIYPDIGYIGKDFTNFNFLLEKFTVEKHQEDFVFEIILFLDSRAIKASQDKLKREYNKIKKK
;
A
#
# COMPACT_ATOMS: atom_id res chain seq x y z
N MET A 1 -23.71 -16.01 8.56
CA MET A 1 -23.94 -16.56 7.21
C MET A 1 -23.71 -18.08 7.19
N CYS A 2 -22.52 -18.61 7.46
CA CYS A 2 -22.31 -20.08 7.51
C CYS A 2 -23.02 -20.78 8.70
N GLU A 3 -23.05 -20.15 9.88
CA GLU A 3 -23.80 -20.63 11.05
C GLU A 3 -25.32 -20.71 10.81
N GLN A 4 -25.88 -19.83 9.96
CA GLN A 4 -27.30 -19.87 9.58
C GLN A 4 -27.61 -20.97 8.55
N MET A 5 -26.58 -21.52 7.90
CA MET A 5 -26.67 -22.54 6.85
C MET A 5 -26.24 -23.94 7.32
N ASN A 6 -25.94 -24.12 8.62
CA ASN A 6 -25.48 -25.39 9.21
C ASN A 6 -24.23 -25.99 8.53
N GLN A 7 -23.33 -25.14 8.03
CA GLN A 7 -22.06 -25.56 7.42
C GLN A 7 -20.91 -25.16 8.34
N ASP A 8 -20.02 -26.11 8.64
CA ASP A 8 -18.79 -25.83 9.37
C ASP A 8 -17.90 -24.86 8.58
N PRO A 9 -17.22 -23.90 9.22
CA PRO A 9 -16.29 -23.00 8.55
C PRO A 9 -15.20 -23.79 7.84
N ASP A 10 -15.13 -23.63 6.51
CA ASP A 10 -14.08 -24.23 5.70
C ASP A 10 -12.81 -23.38 5.85
N TRP A 11 -11.89 -23.84 6.71
CA TRP A 11 -10.64 -23.15 7.02
C TRP A 11 -9.73 -22.99 5.79
N ASP A 12 -9.84 -23.87 4.79
CA ASP A 12 -9.10 -23.76 3.52
C ASP A 12 -9.64 -22.65 2.60
N LYS A 13 -10.87 -22.19 2.83
CA LYS A 13 -11.50 -21.06 2.12
C LYS A 13 -11.43 -19.76 2.89
N CYS A 14 -10.86 -19.77 4.09
CA CYS A 14 -10.67 -18.54 4.84
C CYS A 14 -9.71 -17.63 4.06
N PRO A 15 -10.11 -16.37 3.72
CA PRO A 15 -9.17 -15.45 3.11
C PRO A 15 -7.99 -15.24 4.06
N PRO A 16 -6.76 -15.16 3.54
CA PRO A 16 -5.60 -14.86 4.37
C PRO A 16 -5.76 -13.49 5.02
N ASP A 17 -5.46 -13.43 6.31
CA ASP A 17 -5.49 -12.20 7.10
C ASP A 17 -4.17 -11.43 6.94
N ALA A 18 -4.16 -10.16 7.34
CA ALA A 18 -2.95 -9.35 7.33
C ALA A 18 -1.83 -9.95 8.21
N GLU A 19 -2.22 -10.64 9.29
CA GLU A 19 -1.29 -11.33 10.20
C GLU A 19 -0.65 -12.59 9.59
N ASP A 20 -1.19 -13.13 8.49
CA ASP A 20 -0.60 -14.27 7.78
C ASP A 20 0.64 -13.88 6.96
N PHE A 21 0.87 -12.58 6.76
CA PHE A 21 2.05 -12.11 6.06
C PHE A 21 3.29 -12.11 6.97
N PRO A 22 4.49 -12.34 6.39
CA PRO A 22 5.74 -12.11 7.09
C PRO A 22 5.79 -10.70 7.71
N THR A 23 6.36 -10.59 8.90
CA THR A 23 6.47 -9.33 9.65
C THR A 23 7.10 -8.20 8.83
N ILE A 24 8.09 -8.53 8.00
CA ILE A 24 8.75 -7.59 7.09
C ILE A 24 7.77 -6.89 6.14
N ILE A 25 6.67 -7.54 5.72
CA ILE A 25 5.66 -6.93 4.86
C ILE A 25 4.84 -5.91 5.65
N LEU A 26 4.44 -6.25 6.88
CA LEU A 26 3.72 -5.34 7.77
C LEU A 26 4.60 -4.13 8.11
N ASP A 27 5.87 -4.35 8.43
CA ASP A 27 6.85 -3.30 8.69
C ASP A 27 7.04 -2.41 7.47
N THR A 28 7.11 -2.99 6.27
CA THR A 28 7.22 -2.22 5.02
C THR A 28 5.98 -1.36 4.75
N ILE A 29 4.78 -1.87 5.01
CA ILE A 29 3.54 -1.10 4.89
C ILE A 29 3.55 0.08 5.88
N ASN A 30 3.96 -0.16 7.12
CA ASN A 30 4.08 0.88 8.13
C ASN A 30 5.14 1.93 7.77
N LEU A 31 6.28 1.48 7.25
CA LEU A 31 7.34 2.33 6.71
C LEU A 31 6.81 3.19 5.57
N PHE A 32 6.13 2.59 4.59
CA PHE A 32 5.50 3.30 3.47
C PHE A 32 4.53 4.39 3.95
N ASN A 33 3.73 4.11 4.97
CA ASN A 33 2.80 5.09 5.56
C ASN A 33 3.52 6.22 6.32
N CYS A 34 4.74 5.98 6.82
CA CYS A 34 5.57 6.99 7.47
C CYS A 34 6.38 7.84 6.49
N MET A 35 6.56 7.40 5.24
CA MET A 35 7.24 8.16 4.19
C MET A 35 6.39 9.34 3.74
N GLY A 36 7.06 10.46 3.43
CA GLY A 36 6.40 11.65 2.90
C GLY A 36 5.79 11.41 1.52
N ASP A 37 4.68 12.10 1.23
CA ASP A 37 4.02 12.05 -0.06
C ASP A 37 4.44 13.23 -0.94
N ARG A 38 4.70 12.95 -2.23
CA ARG A 38 4.89 13.98 -3.24
C ARG A 38 3.57 14.19 -3.99
N ILE A 39 3.02 15.39 -3.87
CA ILE A 39 1.72 15.77 -4.43
C ILE A 39 1.85 17.07 -5.21
N TYR A 40 1.26 17.11 -6.41
CA TYR A 40 1.18 18.30 -7.25
C TYR A 40 -0.29 18.69 -7.49
N PRO A 41 -0.64 19.99 -7.53
CA PRO A 41 -2.04 20.44 -7.69
C PRO A 41 -2.78 19.85 -8.90
N ASP A 42 -2.14 19.79 -10.07
CA ASP A 42 -2.79 19.38 -11.33
C ASP A 42 -2.65 17.89 -11.66
N ILE A 43 -1.73 17.20 -10.98
CA ILE A 43 -1.36 15.80 -11.26
C ILE A 43 -1.78 14.88 -10.10
N GLY A 44 -1.98 15.41 -8.90
CA GLY A 44 -2.27 14.66 -7.69
C GLY A 44 -1.03 13.99 -7.11
N TYR A 45 -1.21 12.83 -6.48
CA TYR A 45 -0.13 12.02 -5.93
C TYR A 45 0.77 11.46 -7.03
N ILE A 46 2.08 11.68 -6.91
CA ILE A 46 3.09 11.25 -7.90
C ILE A 46 4.07 10.21 -7.36
N GLY A 47 4.14 10.02 -6.05
CA GLY A 47 5.08 9.09 -5.44
C GLY A 47 5.41 9.36 -3.99
N LYS A 48 6.21 8.48 -3.39
CA LYS A 48 6.83 8.70 -2.08
C LYS A 48 8.12 9.53 -2.16
N ASP A 49 8.42 10.24 -1.08
CA ASP A 49 9.70 10.89 -0.87
C ASP A 49 10.68 9.97 -0.14
N PHE A 50 11.81 9.65 -0.78
CA PHE A 50 12.82 8.73 -0.26
C PHE A 50 13.89 9.42 0.61
N THR A 51 13.76 10.74 0.85
CA THR A 51 14.72 11.50 1.67
C THR A 51 14.93 10.90 3.06
N ASN A 52 13.87 10.36 3.67
CA ASN A 52 13.93 9.73 4.99
C ASN A 52 14.05 8.20 4.95
N PHE A 53 14.29 7.59 3.78
CA PHE A 53 14.22 6.14 3.61
C PHE A 53 15.23 5.40 4.49
N ASN A 54 16.52 5.77 4.44
CA ASN A 54 17.56 5.13 5.26
C ASN A 54 17.29 5.24 6.77
N PHE A 55 16.83 6.41 7.22
CA PHE A 55 16.44 6.63 8.62
C PHE A 55 15.29 5.72 9.04
N LEU A 56 14.30 5.52 8.16
CA LEU A 56 13.19 4.63 8.43
C LEU A 56 13.61 3.16 8.43
N LEU A 57 14.47 2.72 7.48
CA LEU A 57 15.00 1.36 7.47
C LEU A 57 15.69 1.01 8.79
N GLU A 58 16.53 1.93 9.31
CA GLU A 58 17.17 1.77 10.62
C GLU A 58 16.15 1.69 11.76
N LYS A 59 15.14 2.56 11.74
CA LYS A 59 14.09 2.60 12.78
C LYS A 59 13.25 1.32 12.83
N PHE A 60 12.95 0.73 11.68
CA PHE A 60 12.22 -0.53 11.55
C PHE A 60 13.15 -1.75 11.68
N THR A 61 14.44 -1.56 11.99
CA THR A 61 15.43 -2.65 12.14
C THR A 61 15.48 -3.57 10.93
N VAL A 62 15.30 -3.01 9.73
CA VAL A 62 15.38 -3.76 8.48
C VAL A 62 16.83 -4.16 8.25
N GLU A 63 17.06 -5.45 8.01
CA GLU A 63 18.39 -5.95 7.72
C GLU A 63 18.82 -5.58 6.30
N LYS A 64 20.12 -5.38 6.10
CA LYS A 64 20.67 -5.00 4.79
C LYS A 64 20.28 -5.94 3.66
N HIS A 65 20.14 -7.24 3.96
CA HIS A 65 19.75 -8.26 2.98
C HIS A 65 18.26 -8.19 2.58
N GLN A 66 17.47 -7.41 3.32
CA GLN A 66 16.03 -7.21 3.09
C GLN A 66 15.73 -5.88 2.40
N GLU A 67 16.69 -4.96 2.31
CA GLU A 67 16.49 -3.60 1.76
C GLU A 67 15.90 -3.64 0.34
N ASP A 68 16.41 -4.50 -0.52
CA ASP A 68 15.92 -4.65 -1.89
C ASP A 68 14.45 -5.11 -1.91
N PHE A 69 14.09 -6.06 -1.03
CA PHE A 69 12.72 -6.57 -0.92
C PHE A 69 11.76 -5.50 -0.38
N VAL A 70 12.18 -4.74 0.63
CA VAL A 70 11.41 -3.60 1.17
C VAL A 70 11.19 -2.56 0.08
N PHE A 71 12.24 -2.22 -0.67
CA PHE A 71 12.16 -1.26 -1.76
C PHE A 71 11.20 -1.71 -2.87
N GLU A 72 11.24 -2.98 -3.27
CA GLU A 72 10.29 -3.54 -4.24
C GLU A 72 8.83 -3.44 -3.79
N ILE A 73 8.55 -3.76 -2.51
CA ILE A 73 7.20 -3.63 -1.96
C ILE A 73 6.75 -2.15 -1.96
N ILE A 74 7.64 -1.22 -1.58
CA ILE A 74 7.34 0.21 -1.61
C ILE A 74 6.97 0.64 -3.03
N LEU A 75 7.76 0.26 -4.03
CA LEU A 75 7.48 0.58 -5.44
C LEU A 75 6.13 -0.02 -5.90
N PHE A 76 5.83 -1.23 -5.47
CA PHE A 76 4.56 -1.88 -5.75
C PHE A 76 3.37 -1.13 -5.15
N LEU A 77 3.46 -0.72 -3.88
CA LEU A 77 2.43 0.08 -3.21
C LEU A 77 2.27 1.45 -3.88
N ASP A 78 3.38 2.10 -4.20
CA ASP A 78 3.41 3.43 -4.80
C ASP A 78 2.73 3.43 -6.17
N SER A 79 3.05 2.45 -7.03
CA SER A 79 2.43 2.30 -8.35
C SER A 79 0.90 2.22 -8.31
N ARG A 80 0.35 1.56 -7.28
CA ARG A 80 -1.10 1.42 -7.06
C ARG A 80 -1.70 2.72 -6.54
N ALA A 81 -1.02 3.38 -5.62
CA ALA A 81 -1.45 4.68 -5.08
C ALA A 81 -1.49 5.75 -6.19
N ILE A 82 -0.48 5.80 -7.06
CA ILE A 82 -0.46 6.67 -8.25
C ILE A 82 -1.64 6.35 -9.16
N LYS A 83 -1.86 5.09 -9.51
CA LYS A 83 -2.97 4.69 -10.39
C LYS A 83 -4.33 5.10 -9.80
N ALA A 84 -4.54 4.86 -8.51
CA ALA A 84 -5.77 5.23 -7.82
C ALA A 84 -5.99 6.76 -7.82
N SER A 85 -4.92 7.54 -7.58
CA SER A 85 -4.95 9.00 -7.66
C SER A 85 -5.36 9.49 -9.06
N GLN A 86 -4.73 8.94 -10.11
CA GLN A 86 -5.02 9.31 -11.49
C GLN A 86 -6.45 8.95 -11.90
N ASP A 87 -6.94 7.78 -11.51
CA ASP A 87 -8.31 7.36 -11.82
C ASP A 87 -9.35 8.24 -11.10
N LYS A 88 -9.05 8.68 -9.87
CA LYS A 88 -9.90 9.64 -9.14
C LYS A 88 -9.96 10.98 -9.88
N LEU A 89 -8.83 11.53 -10.30
CA LEU A 89 -8.78 12.79 -11.05
C LEU A 89 -9.56 12.71 -12.36
N LYS A 90 -9.37 11.63 -13.14
CA LYS A 90 -10.12 11.41 -14.38
C LYS A 90 -11.63 11.37 -14.16
N ARG A 91 -12.08 10.74 -13.07
CA ARG A 91 -13.51 10.70 -12.70
C ARG A 91 -14.04 12.09 -12.39
N GLU A 92 -13.30 12.92 -11.65
CA GLU A 92 -13.72 14.29 -11.35
C GLU A 92 -13.75 15.17 -12.61
N TYR A 93 -12.74 15.08 -13.49
CA TYR A 93 -12.76 15.77 -14.79
C TYR A 93 -13.96 15.37 -15.65
N ASN A 94 -14.30 14.08 -15.70
CA ASN A 94 -15.45 13.59 -16.45
C ASN A 94 -16.79 14.08 -15.88
N LYS A 95 -16.89 14.32 -14.57
CA LYS A 95 -18.09 14.92 -13.95
C LYS A 95 -18.22 16.39 -14.33
N ILE A 96 -17.12 17.14 -14.35
CA ILE A 96 -17.11 18.56 -14.73
C ILE A 96 -17.53 18.73 -16.20
N LYS A 97 -17.01 17.90 -17.12
CA LYS A 97 -17.37 17.94 -18.55
C LYS A 97 -18.83 17.60 -18.86
N LYS A 98 -19.52 16.93 -17.94
CA LYS A 98 -20.94 16.52 -18.09
C LYS A 98 -21.92 17.53 -17.48
N LYS A 99 -21.42 18.56 -16.79
CA LYS A 99 -22.21 19.72 -16.36
C LYS A 99 -22.14 20.81 -17.42
#